data_AF-A0A9X7BC24-F1
#
_entry.id   AF-A0A9X7BC24-F1
#
_cell.length_a   1.000
_cell.length_b   1.000
_cell.length_c   1.000
_cell.angle_alpha   90.00
_cell.angle_beta   90.00
_cell.angle_gamma   90.00
#
_symmetry.space_group_name_H-M   'P 1'
#
loop_
_entity.id
_entity.type
_entity.pdbx_description
1 polymer ?
#
loop_
_entity_poly.entity_id
_entity_poly.type
_entity_poly.pdbx_seq_one_letter_code
_entity_poly.pdbx_strand_id
1 'polypeptide(L)' 'MFKGYCFIEKDGEFCPAVNLANAQETWNYVNLQKCIFPEVRICDEDDFTVVHALDGKIVFPQEWVEMEKKMNEVN' A
#
# COMPACT_ATOMS: atom_id res chain seq x y z
N MET A 1 -8.61 -1.57 12.37
CA MET A 1 -8.37 -0.28 11.69
C MET A 1 -6.97 -0.30 11.14
N PHE A 2 -6.73 0.29 9.98
CA PHE A 2 -5.41 0.34 9.36
C PHE A 2 -4.91 1.78 9.26
N LYS A 3 -3.61 1.94 9.13
CA LYS A 3 -2.95 3.24 8.90
C LYS A 3 -2.14 3.19 7.62
N GLY A 4 -2.45 4.05 6.67
CA GLY A 4 -1.70 4.24 5.44
C GLY A 4 -0.63 5.31 5.58
N TYR A 5 0.58 5.00 5.14
CA TYR A 5 1.76 5.86 5.19
C TYR A 5 2.33 6.01 3.77
N CYS A 6 2.50 7.25 3.34
CA CYS A 6 3.14 7.58 2.06
C CYS A 6 4.54 8.11 2.35
N PHE A 7 5.56 7.42 1.86
CA PHE A 7 6.95 7.77 2.08
C PHE A 7 7.44 8.72 0.98
N ILE A 8 8.07 9.83 1.36
CA ILE A 8 8.62 10.83 0.43
C ILE A 8 9.86 10.26 -0.28
N GLU A 9 10.67 9.54 0.48
CA GLU A 9 11.81 8.75 0.03
C GLU A 9 11.67 7.33 0.59
N LYS A 10 12.20 6.33 -0.11
CA LYS A 10 12.12 4.93 0.37
C LYS A 10 12.80 4.78 1.72
N ASP A 11 12.16 4.05 2.63
CA ASP A 11 12.59 3.89 4.03
C ASP A 11 12.82 5.22 4.79
N GLY A 12 12.35 6.34 4.24
CA GLY A 12 12.61 7.68 4.75
C GLY A 12 11.43 8.30 5.50
N GLU A 13 11.33 9.62 5.41
CA GLU A 13 10.22 10.37 6.00
C GLU A 13 8.90 10.06 5.29
N PHE A 14 7.81 10.04 6.05
CA PHE A 14 6.47 9.79 5.55
C PHE A 14 5.48 10.89 5.94
N CYS A 15 4.48 11.08 5.09
CA CYS A 15 3.34 11.95 5.35
C CYS A 15 2.53 11.47 6.58
N PRO A 16 1.80 12.36 7.27
CA PRO A 16 0.90 11.95 8.35
C PRO A 16 -0.04 10.80 7.95
N ALA A 17 -0.21 9.85 8.85
CA ALA A 17 -0.97 8.63 8.58
C ALA A 17 -2.44 8.91 8.26
N VAL A 18 -3.00 8.14 7.33
CA VAL A 18 -4.43 8.13 7.02
C VAL A 18 -5.07 6.90 7.66
N ASN A 19 -6.15 7.10 8.41
CA ASN A 19 -6.93 5.98 8.97
C ASN A 19 -7.79 5.35 7.88
N LEU A 20 -7.73 4.02 7.77
CA LEU A 20 -8.47 3.22 6.81
C LEU A 20 -9.30 2.19 7.59
N ALA A 21 -10.61 2.18 7.36
CA ALA A 21 -11.56 1.42 8.17
C ALA A 21 -11.54 -0.09 7.86
N ASN A 22 -11.20 -0.47 6.62
CA ASN A 22 -11.37 -1.85 6.15
C ASN A 22 -10.41 -2.20 4.99
N ALA A 23 -10.47 -3.45 4.54
CA ALA A 23 -9.64 -3.98 3.45
C ALA A 23 -9.91 -3.29 2.10
N GLN A 24 -11.15 -2.85 1.83
CA GLN A 24 -11.48 -2.17 0.58
C GLN A 24 -10.85 -0.76 0.52
N GLU A 25 -10.90 -0.01 1.62
CA GLU A 25 -10.22 1.28 1.72
C GLU A 25 -8.71 1.12 1.62
N THR A 26 -8.16 0.08 2.26
CA THR A 26 -6.75 -0.32 2.16
C THR A 26 -6.34 -0.55 0.70
N TRP A 27 -7.11 -1.36 -0.04
CA TRP A 27 -6.88 -1.64 -1.45
C TRP A 27 -6.96 -0.38 -2.31
N ASN A 28 -7.99 0.43 -2.14
CA ASN A 28 -8.19 1.65 -2.92
C ASN A 28 -7.07 2.66 -2.65
N TYR A 29 -6.70 2.84 -1.38
CA TYR A 29 -5.66 3.76 -0.96
C TYR A 29 -4.30 3.39 -1.54
N VAL A 30 -3.84 2.14 -1.38
CA VAL A 30 -2.52 1.72 -1.89
C VAL A 30 -2.44 1.87 -3.40
N ASN A 31 -3.51 1.52 -4.13
CA ASN A 31 -3.52 1.61 -5.59
C ASN A 31 -3.47 3.05 -6.10
N LEU A 32 -4.06 3.99 -5.37
CA LEU A 32 -3.97 5.42 -5.71
C LEU A 32 -2.58 5.97 -5.37
N GLN A 33 -2.08 5.71 -4.16
CA GLN A 33 -0.88 6.38 -3.65
C GLN A 33 0.42 5.81 -4.22
N LYS A 34 0.48 4.50 -4.52
CA LYS A 34 1.70 3.87 -5.07
C LYS A 34 2.13 4.46 -6.42
N CYS A 35 1.20 5.08 -7.15
CA CYS A 35 1.46 5.75 -8.43
C CYS A 35 2.11 7.13 -8.28
N ILE A 36 2.13 7.67 -7.06
CA ILE A 36 2.60 9.03 -6.74
C ILE A 36 3.85 8.96 -5.87
N PHE A 37 3.84 8.12 -4.84
CA PHE A 37 4.91 7.98 -3.88
C PHE A 37 5.82 6.79 -4.22
N PRO A 38 7.14 6.89 -3.99
CA PRO A 38 8.07 5.78 -4.22
C PRO A 38 7.77 4.57 -3.34
N GLU A 39 7.11 4.79 -2.20
CA GLU A 39 6.78 3.75 -1.24
C GLU A 39 5.49 4.07 -0.47
N VAL A 40 4.65 3.06 -0.31
CA VAL A 40 3.43 3.13 0.48
C VAL A 40 3.36 1.90 1.38
N ARG A 41 3.19 2.12 2.69
CA ARG A 41 2.96 1.05 3.67
C ARG A 41 1.59 1.21 4.30
N ILE A 42 0.93 0.10 4.55
CA ILE A 42 -0.27 0.06 5.38
C ILE A 42 0.01 -0.86 6.56
N CYS A 43 -0.20 -0.36 7.77
CA CYS A 43 -0.06 -1.12 9.00
C CYS A 43 -1.42 -1.40 9.64
N ASP A 44 -1.52 -2.50 10.37
CA ASP A 44 -2.66 -2.81 11.24
C ASP A 44 -2.57 -2.10 12.61
N GLU A 45 -3.39 -2.52 13.57
CA GLU A 45 -3.44 -1.91 14.90
C GLU A 45 -2.21 -2.22 15.76
N ASP A 46 -1.50 -3.30 15.44
CA ASP A 46 -0.30 -3.76 16.13
C ASP A 46 0.99 -3.24 15.43
N ASP A 47 0.84 -2.30 14.49
CA ASP A 47 1.91 -1.68 13.70
C ASP A 47 2.66 -2.68 12.77
N PHE A 48 2.05 -3.83 12.48
CA PHE A 48 2.58 -4.74 11.47
C PHE A 48 2.20 -4.25 10.09
N THR A 49 3.18 -4.20 9.18
CA THR A 49 2.91 -3.91 7.77
C THR A 49 2.10 -5.04 7.17
N VAL A 50 0.87 -4.74 6.77
CA VAL A 50 -0.05 -5.67 6.10
C VAL A 50 -0.09 -5.48 4.59
N VAL A 51 0.31 -4.30 4.10
CA VAL A 51 0.48 -4.02 2.67
C VAL A 51 1.71 -3.15 2.46
N HIS A 52 2.52 -3.49 1.47
CA HIS A 52 3.70 -2.73 1.08
C HIS A 52 3.73 -2.60 -0.44
N ALA A 53 3.87 -1.37 -0.94
CA ALA A 53 4.08 -1.07 -2.33
C ALA A 53 5.36 -0.26 -2.54
N LEU A 54 6.11 -0.58 -3.60
CA LEU A 54 7.35 0.07 -4.01
C LEU A 54 7.30 0.35 -5.51
N ASP A 55 7.71 1.55 -5.91
CA ASP A 55 7.82 1.97 -7.32
C ASP A 55 6.56 1.63 -8.16
N GLY A 56 5.38 1.95 -7.63
CA GLY A 56 4.11 1.70 -8.33
C GLY A 56 3.58 0.27 -8.26
N LYS A 57 4.26 -0.65 -7.58
CA LYS A 57 3.87 -2.07 -7.51
C LYS A 57 3.63 -2.53 -6.10
N ILE A 58 2.61 -3.36 -5.87
CA ILE A 58 2.45 -4.05 -4.60
C ILE A 58 3.51 -5.15 -4.50
N VAL A 59 4.23 -5.20 -3.39
CA VAL A 59 5.29 -6.20 -3.10
C VAL A 59 4.94 -7.11 -1.92
N PHE A 60 3.95 -6.71 -1.11
CA PHE A 60 3.39 -7.50 -0.01
C PHE A 60 1.94 -7.06 0.26
N PRO A 61 1.01 -7.97 0.60
CA PRO A 61 1.19 -9.41 0.78
C PRO A 61 1.20 -10.15 -0.57
N GLN A 62 1.71 -11.39 -0.60
CA GLN A 62 1.90 -12.13 -1.85
C GLN A 62 0.58 -12.33 -2.61
N GLU A 63 -0.52 -12.52 -1.89
CA GLU A 63 -1.87 -12.64 -2.46
C GLU A 63 -2.22 -11.42 -3.31
N TRP A 64 -1.86 -10.21 -2.87
CA TRP A 64 -2.14 -8.98 -3.59
C TRP A 64 -1.17 -8.76 -4.75
N VAL A 65 0.08 -9.21 -4.63
CA VAL A 65 1.04 -9.25 -5.75
C VAL A 65 0.46 -10.08 -6.90
N GLU A 66 -0.07 -11.27 -6.61
CA GLU A 66 -0.66 -12.13 -7.64
C GLU A 66 -1.97 -11.57 -8.21
N MET A 67 -2.78 -10.90 -7.39
CA MET A 67 -3.97 -10.20 -7.88
C MET A 67 -3.62 -9.06 -8.84
N GLU A 68 -2.62 -8.24 -8.51
CA GLU A 68 -2.16 -7.14 -9.36
C GLU A 68 -1.65 -7.63 -10.71
N LYS A 69 -0.83 -8.70 -10.72
CA LYS A 69 -0.37 -9.34 -11.97
C LYS A 69 -1.54 -9.77 -12.86
N LYS A 70 -2.51 -10.48 -12.29
CA LYS A 70 -3.70 -10.93 -13.02
C LYS A 70 -4.52 -9.77 -13.57
N MET A 71 -4.67 -8.68 -12.83
CA MET A 71 -5.37 -7.48 -13.32
C MET A 71 -4.64 -6.81 -14.49
N ASN A 72 -3.31 -6.81 -14.48
CA ASN A 72 -2.50 -6.23 -15.57
C ASN A 72 -2.47 -7.11 -16.82
N GLU A 73 -2.66 -8.43 -16.72
CA GLU A 73 -2.73 -9.36 -17.85
C GLU A 73 -4.08 -9.32 -18.60
N VAL A 74 -5.13 -8.78 -17.96
CA VAL A 74 -6.50 -8.71 -18.51
C VAL A 74 -6.78 -7.37 -19.22
N ASN A 75 -5.84 -6.42 -19.17
CA ASN A 75 -5.89 -5.12 -19.86
C ASN A 75 -4.94 -5.08 -21.06
#